data_AF-A0A132GU38-F1
#
_entry.id   AF-A0A132GU38-F1
#
_cell.length_a   1.000
_cell.length_b   1.000
_cell.length_c   1.000
_cell.angle_alpha   90.00
_cell.angle_beta   90.00
_cell.angle_gamma   90.00
#
_symmetry.space_group_name_H-M   'P 1'
#
loop_
_entity.id
_entity.type
_entity.pdbx_description
1 polymer ?
#
loop_
_entity_poly.entity_id
_entity_poly.type
_entity_poly.pdbx_seq_one_letter_code
_entity_poly.pdbx_strand_id
1 'polypeptide(L)'
;MKDKTTRKICICSYAALAFCAIWFLLMVVHFVQLIGYNEDIDWSINRLRKTSLVAAYIISTTISVFLCVKFVLNTFKGLRENTAFPMKNVGLLFWLALAFLVYLICRTNEQVLYKEILFQIVPDVFIVPFCILFFAFMYKVAADAVEENNLTI
;
A
#
# COMPACT_ATOMS: atom_id res chain seq x y z
N MET A 1 -26.15 -16.89 12.07
CA MET A 1 -25.08 -17.12 11.06
C MET A 1 -24.15 -15.91 10.84
N LYS A 2 -24.63 -14.64 10.93
CA LYS A 2 -23.82 -13.41 10.78
C LYS A 2 -22.54 -13.34 11.64
N ASP A 3 -22.59 -13.86 12.87
CA ASP A 3 -21.54 -13.65 13.87
C ASP A 3 -20.20 -14.35 13.53
N LYS A 4 -20.23 -15.53 12.90
CA LYS A 4 -19.00 -16.26 12.51
C LYS A 4 -18.25 -15.57 11.38
N THR A 5 -18.95 -14.97 10.42
CA THR A 5 -18.32 -14.27 9.28
C THR A 5 -17.71 -12.95 9.73
N THR A 6 -18.43 -12.15 10.50
CA THR A 6 -17.92 -10.89 11.08
C THR A 6 -16.66 -11.14 11.90
N ARG A 7 -16.66 -12.18 12.75
CA ARG A 7 -15.48 -12.54 13.54
C ARG A 7 -14.26 -12.88 12.67
N LYS A 8 -14.44 -13.62 11.57
CA LYS A 8 -13.36 -13.92 10.62
C LYS A 8 -12.80 -12.66 9.97
N ILE A 9 -13.67 -11.76 9.51
CA ILE A 9 -13.23 -10.48 8.91
C ILE A 9 -12.45 -9.66 9.94
N CYS A 10 -12.92 -9.60 11.19
CA CYS A 10 -12.19 -8.89 12.24
C CYS A 10 -10.78 -9.48 12.48
N ILE A 11 -10.65 -10.80 12.56
CA ILE A 11 -9.35 -11.46 12.73
C ILE A 11 -8.42 -11.13 11.56
N CYS A 12 -8.91 -11.24 10.32
CA CYS A 12 -8.13 -10.89 9.13
C CYS A 12 -7.71 -9.41 9.13
N SER A 13 -8.61 -8.51 9.53
CA SER A 13 -8.33 -7.07 9.65
C SER A 13 -7.27 -6.76 10.72
N TYR A 14 -7.31 -7.43 11.88
CA TYR A 14 -6.26 -7.28 12.89
C TYR A 14 -4.92 -7.84 12.43
N ALA A 15 -4.92 -9.00 11.77
CA ALA A 15 -3.72 -9.55 11.17
C ALA A 15 -3.12 -8.62 10.11
N ALA A 16 -3.96 -7.99 9.27
CA ALA A 16 -3.54 -7.01 8.28
C ALA A 16 -2.95 -5.75 8.94
N LEU A 17 -3.53 -5.25 10.03
CA LEU A 17 -2.96 -4.12 10.78
C LEU A 17 -1.61 -4.46 11.42
N ALA A 18 -1.49 -5.65 12.02
CA ALA A 18 -0.22 -6.11 12.58
C ALA A 18 0.85 -6.22 11.49
N PHE A 19 0.50 -6.77 10.33
CA PHE A 19 1.38 -6.82 9.17
C PHE A 19 1.79 -5.42 8.69
N CYS A 20 0.85 -4.47 8.61
CA CYS A 20 1.15 -3.08 8.26
C CYS A 20 2.10 -2.43 9.26
N ALA A 21 1.93 -2.67 10.56
CA ALA A 21 2.80 -2.14 11.60
C ALA A 21 4.22 -2.73 11.52
N ILE A 22 4.33 -4.05 11.31
CA ILE A 22 5.62 -4.73 11.11
C ILE A 22 6.30 -4.19 9.85
N TRP A 23 5.57 -4.08 8.74
CA TRP A 23 6.11 -3.56 7.49
C TRP A 23 6.56 -2.10 7.61
N PHE A 24 5.79 -1.26 8.30
CA PHE A 24 6.19 0.12 8.59
C PHE A 24 7.44 0.17 9.46
N LEU A 25 7.54 -0.67 10.50
CA LEU A 25 8.74 -0.75 11.35
C LEU A 25 9.97 -1.16 10.54
N LEU A 26 9.85 -2.20 9.70
CA LEU A 26 10.94 -2.63 8.81
C LEU A 26 11.35 -1.52 7.84
N MET A 27 10.39 -0.73 7.34
CA MET A 27 10.69 0.43 6.49
C MET A 27 11.46 1.50 7.26
N VAL A 28 11.05 1.83 8.49
CA VAL A 28 11.77 2.81 9.32
C VAL A 28 13.20 2.34 9.58
N VAL A 29 13.41 1.05 9.90
CA VAL A 29 14.75 0.48 10.07
C VAL A 29 15.58 0.61 8.79
N HIS A 30 15.02 0.21 7.65
CA HIS A 30 15.70 0.30 6.36
C HIS A 30 16.02 1.76 5.99
N PHE A 31 15.12 2.70 6.28
CA PHE A 31 15.35 4.12 6.06
C PHE A 31 16.49 4.68 6.92
N VAL A 32 16.54 4.31 8.20
CA VAL A 32 17.63 4.67 9.10
C VAL A 32 18.96 4.09 8.60
N GLN A 33 18.96 2.87 8.05
CA GLN A 33 20.15 2.29 7.42
C GLN A 33 20.55 3.05 6.15
N LEU A 34 19.58 3.43 5.32
CA LEU A 34 19.82 4.16 4.07
C LEU A 34 20.49 5.52 4.31
N ILE A 35 20.02 6.27 5.31
CA ILE A 35 20.52 7.62 5.63
C ILE A 35 21.70 7.60 6.62
N GLY A 36 21.64 6.76 7.64
CA GLY A 36 22.51 6.87 8.82
C GLY A 36 23.87 6.18 8.70
N TYR A 37 24.06 5.29 7.73
CA TYR A 37 25.25 4.42 7.66
C TYR A 37 25.96 4.33 6.31
N ASN A 38 25.46 4.98 5.25
CA ASN A 38 26.09 4.88 3.93
C ASN A 38 26.94 6.11 3.60
N GLU A 39 28.21 6.07 4.00
CA GLU A 39 29.27 6.92 3.43
C GLU A 39 29.46 6.67 1.91
N ASP A 40 28.90 5.56 1.40
CA ASP A 40 28.97 5.15 -0.01
C ASP A 40 28.03 5.90 -0.96
N ILE A 41 27.07 6.69 -0.45
CA ILE A 41 26.20 7.50 -1.32
C ILE A 41 26.91 8.82 -1.63
N ASP A 42 27.50 8.89 -2.83
CA ASP A 42 28.02 10.16 -3.34
C ASP A 42 26.86 11.10 -3.71
N TRP A 43 26.55 12.05 -2.82
CA TRP A 43 25.50 13.05 -3.02
C TRP A 43 25.90 14.19 -3.95
N SER A 44 27.18 14.30 -4.31
CA SER A 44 27.67 15.37 -5.20
C SER A 44 27.23 15.15 -6.65
N ILE A 45 27.13 13.88 -7.07
CA ILE A 45 26.71 13.50 -8.42
C ILE A 45 25.21 13.25 -8.46
N ASN A 46 24.52 13.93 -9.38
CA ASN A 46 23.08 13.74 -9.65
C ASN A 46 22.18 13.89 -8.40
N ARG A 47 22.51 14.84 -7.51
CA ARG A 47 21.83 15.11 -6.23
C ARG A 47 20.30 15.13 -6.36
N LEU A 48 19.77 15.86 -7.34
CA LEU A 48 18.32 15.97 -7.56
C LEU A 48 17.64 14.61 -7.82
N ARG A 49 18.28 13.74 -8.62
CA ARG A 49 17.76 12.40 -8.91
C ARG A 49 17.79 11.50 -7.68
N LYS A 50 18.88 11.52 -6.91
CA LYS A 50 18.99 10.73 -5.68
C LYS A 50 18.00 11.20 -4.61
N THR A 51 17.89 12.52 -4.40
CA THR A 51 16.94 13.11 -3.43
C THR A 51 15.48 12.84 -3.83
N SER A 52 15.13 12.97 -5.11
CA SER A 52 13.76 12.67 -5.57
C SER A 52 13.41 11.18 -5.44
N LEU A 53 14.35 10.28 -5.71
CA LEU A 53 14.15 8.83 -5.51
C LEU A 53 13.89 8.49 -4.04
N VAL A 54 14.72 9.00 -3.12
CA VAL A 54 14.56 8.80 -1.68
C VAL A 54 13.26 9.42 -1.17
N ALA A 55 12.95 10.65 -1.59
CA ALA A 55 11.70 11.32 -1.21
C ALA A 55 10.48 10.53 -1.72
N ALA A 56 10.47 10.10 -2.98
CA ALA A 56 9.39 9.31 -3.55
C ALA A 56 9.22 7.97 -2.84
N TYR A 57 10.31 7.29 -2.46
CA TYR A 57 10.30 6.07 -1.66
C TYR A 57 9.59 6.26 -0.31
N ILE A 58 9.98 7.29 0.45
CA ILE A 58 9.41 7.57 1.79
C ILE A 58 7.93 7.95 1.67
N ILE A 59 7.62 8.86 0.75
CA ILE A 59 6.27 9.39 0.56
C ILE A 59 5.33 8.26 0.13
N SER A 60 5.70 7.49 -0.90
CA SER A 60 4.88 6.39 -1.41
C SER A 60 4.65 5.30 -0.37
N THR A 61 5.67 4.95 0.42
CA THR A 61 5.52 3.95 1.49
C THR A 61 4.59 4.45 2.60
N THR A 62 4.78 5.69 3.04
CA THR A 62 3.95 6.31 4.08
C THR A 62 2.50 6.39 3.65
N ILE A 63 2.25 6.83 2.41
CA ILE A 63 0.91 6.85 1.81
C ILE A 63 0.32 5.44 1.76
N SER A 64 1.08 4.44 1.33
CA SER A 64 0.60 3.05 1.24
C SER A 64 0.16 2.51 2.60
N VAL A 65 0.97 2.71 3.65
CA VAL A 65 0.62 2.30 5.03
C VAL A 65 -0.63 3.04 5.51
N PHE A 66 -0.69 4.35 5.29
CA PHE A 66 -1.85 5.15 5.66
C PHE A 66 -3.14 4.66 4.99
N LEU A 67 -3.08 4.36 3.68
CA LEU A 67 -4.21 3.84 2.92
C LEU A 67 -4.65 2.46 3.41
N CYS A 68 -3.71 1.55 3.73
CA CYS A 68 -4.02 0.25 4.32
C CYS A 68 -4.72 0.40 5.69
N VAL A 69 -4.21 1.26 6.57
CA VAL A 69 -4.82 1.52 7.87
C VAL A 69 -6.23 2.10 7.68
N LYS A 70 -6.41 3.07 6.78
CA LYS A 70 -7.72 3.65 6.46
C LYS A 70 -8.69 2.61 5.91
N PHE A 71 -8.24 1.72 5.03
CA PHE A 71 -9.05 0.63 4.51
C PHE A 71 -9.57 -0.29 5.62
N VAL A 72 -8.71 -0.66 6.58
CA VAL A 72 -9.12 -1.48 7.73
C VAL A 72 -10.07 -0.74 8.65
N LEU A 73 -9.80 0.53 8.98
CA LEU A 73 -10.68 1.34 9.83
C LEU A 73 -12.07 1.50 9.21
N ASN A 74 -12.15 1.75 7.91
CA ASN A 74 -13.40 1.80 7.18
C ASN A 74 -14.12 0.45 7.18
N THR A 75 -13.38 -0.65 7.05
CA THR A 75 -13.95 -2.01 7.13
C THR A 75 -14.57 -2.26 8.51
N PHE A 76 -13.88 -1.91 9.60
CA PHE A 76 -14.45 -2.02 10.95
C PHE A 76 -15.68 -1.14 11.14
N LYS A 77 -15.65 0.09 10.61
CA LYS A 77 -16.82 0.98 10.65
C LYS A 77 -18.00 0.39 9.87
N GLY A 78 -17.75 -0.13 8.67
CA GLY A 78 -18.75 -0.81 7.86
C GLY A 78 -19.37 -2.00 8.59
N LEU A 79 -18.56 -2.86 9.21
CA LEU A 79 -19.06 -3.99 9.98
C LEU A 79 -19.98 -3.58 11.14
N ARG A 80 -19.69 -2.45 11.82
CA ARG A 80 -20.57 -1.91 12.87
C ARG A 80 -21.90 -1.40 12.30
N GLU A 81 -21.87 -0.88 11.07
CA GLU A 81 -23.04 -0.39 10.33
C GLU A 81 -23.75 -1.51 9.54
N ASN A 82 -23.36 -2.79 9.73
CA ASN A 82 -23.84 -3.97 8.98
C ASN A 82 -23.52 -3.98 7.47
N THR A 83 -22.53 -3.19 7.04
CA THR A 83 -22.05 -3.12 5.66
C THR A 83 -20.72 -3.85 5.51
N ALA A 84 -20.71 -5.00 4.84
CA ALA A 84 -19.51 -5.81 4.66
C ALA A 84 -18.47 -5.16 3.72
N PHE A 85 -18.93 -4.39 2.72
CA PHE A 85 -18.07 -3.78 1.69
C PHE A 85 -18.35 -2.28 1.54
N PRO A 86 -17.76 -1.42 2.38
CA PRO A 86 -17.92 0.03 2.25
C PRO A 86 -17.38 0.55 0.92
N MET A 87 -18.22 1.21 0.11
CA MET A 87 -17.83 1.78 -1.20
C MET A 87 -16.62 2.72 -1.15
N LYS A 88 -16.43 3.42 -0.02
CA LYS A 88 -15.27 4.29 0.22
C LYS A 88 -13.92 3.56 0.08
N ASN A 89 -13.89 2.24 0.29
CA ASN A 89 -12.68 1.44 0.19
C ASN A 89 -12.26 1.15 -1.25
N VAL A 90 -13.16 1.22 -2.23
CA VAL A 90 -12.81 1.03 -3.65
C VAL A 90 -11.76 2.06 -4.07
N GLY A 91 -12.03 3.34 -3.81
CA GLY A 91 -11.08 4.42 -4.11
C GLY A 91 -9.75 4.26 -3.39
N LEU A 92 -9.76 3.82 -2.12
CA LEU A 92 -8.53 3.57 -1.36
C LEU A 92 -7.65 2.49 -2.02
N LEU A 93 -8.26 1.42 -2.57
CA LEU A 93 -7.51 0.36 -3.24
C LEU A 93 -6.85 0.83 -4.54
N PHE A 94 -7.52 1.69 -5.33
CA PHE A 94 -6.91 2.30 -6.52
C PHE A 94 -5.73 3.21 -6.16
N TRP A 95 -5.89 4.07 -5.15
CA TRP A 95 -4.79 4.90 -4.66
C TRP A 95 -3.65 4.07 -4.07
N LEU A 96 -3.98 2.96 -3.41
CA LEU A 96 -2.99 2.05 -2.86
C LEU A 96 -2.18 1.40 -3.98
N ALA A 97 -2.81 0.93 -5.06
CA ALA A 97 -2.10 0.36 -6.20
C ALA A 97 -1.12 1.36 -6.83
N LEU A 98 -1.52 2.62 -6.99
CA LEU A 98 -0.67 3.67 -7.52
C LEU A 98 0.52 3.97 -6.58
N ALA A 99 0.25 4.16 -5.29
CA ALA A 99 1.30 4.41 -4.31
C ALA A 99 2.29 3.22 -4.23
N PHE A 100 1.79 1.99 -4.29
CA PHE A 100 2.62 0.78 -4.26
C PHE A 100 3.46 0.63 -5.53
N LEU A 101 2.95 1.03 -6.69
CA LEU A 101 3.73 1.06 -7.94
C LEU A 101 4.92 2.01 -7.82
N VAL A 102 4.68 3.24 -7.33
CA VAL A 102 5.77 4.22 -7.11
C VAL A 102 6.80 3.66 -6.13
N TYR A 103 6.35 3.03 -5.04
CA TYR A 103 7.22 2.37 -4.08
C TYR A 103 8.11 1.30 -4.72
N LEU A 104 7.53 0.39 -5.52
CA LEU A 104 8.28 -0.70 -6.16
C LEU A 104 9.28 -0.20 -7.20
N ILE A 105 8.90 0.83 -7.97
CA ILE A 105 9.82 1.49 -8.89
C ILE A 105 11.00 2.10 -8.13
N CYS A 106 10.75 2.78 -7.01
CA CYS A 106 11.83 3.37 -6.20
C CYS A 106 12.74 2.28 -5.61
N ARG A 107 12.16 1.20 -5.08
CA ARG A 107 12.88 0.09 -4.46
C ARG A 107 13.75 -0.69 -5.45
N THR A 108 13.23 -1.00 -6.63
CA THR A 108 14.01 -1.70 -7.67
C THR A 108 15.17 -0.84 -8.21
N ASN A 109 15.05 0.48 -8.11
CA ASN A 109 16.06 1.44 -8.53
C ASN A 109 16.96 1.95 -7.39
N GLU A 110 16.90 1.36 -6.20
CA GLU A 110 17.71 1.78 -5.05
C GLU A 110 19.21 1.75 -5.35
N GLN A 111 19.66 0.84 -6.22
CA GLN A 111 21.06 0.75 -6.66
C GLN A 111 21.60 2.02 -7.34
N VAL A 112 20.72 2.87 -7.89
CA VAL A 112 21.07 4.20 -8.44
C VAL A 112 21.67 5.12 -7.37
N LEU A 113 21.38 4.87 -6.10
CA LEU A 113 21.94 5.65 -4.99
C LEU A 113 23.44 5.38 -4.82
N TYR A 114 23.86 4.14 -5.07
CA TYR A 114 25.20 3.64 -4.79
C TYR A 114 26.10 3.54 -6.02
N LYS A 115 25.52 3.38 -7.21
CA LYS A 115 26.25 3.18 -8.47
C LYS A 115 25.71 4.12 -9.53
N GLU A 116 26.57 4.53 -10.46
CA GLU A 116 26.16 5.28 -11.66
C GLU A 116 25.46 4.37 -12.68
N ILE A 117 24.30 3.84 -12.29
CA ILE A 117 23.46 3.02 -13.16
C ILE A 117 22.25 3.81 -13.66
N LEU A 118 21.79 3.40 -14.85
CA LEU A 118 20.57 3.95 -15.43
C LEU A 118 19.35 3.46 -14.66
N PHE A 119 18.33 4.31 -14.62
CA PHE A 119 17.04 3.97 -14.07
C PHE A 119 16.38 2.94 -14.97
N GLN A 120 15.85 1.87 -14.39
CA GLN A 120 15.25 0.75 -15.12
C GLN A 120 13.86 0.46 -14.57
N ILE A 121 12.90 0.26 -15.48
CA ILE A 121 11.57 -0.23 -15.13
C ILE A 121 11.55 -1.72 -15.46
N VAL A 122 11.64 -2.54 -14.43
CA VAL A 122 11.61 -4.00 -14.56
C VAL A 122 10.13 -4.47 -14.51
N PRO A 123 9.71 -5.45 -15.33
CA PRO A 123 8.30 -5.88 -15.38
C PRO A 123 7.71 -6.38 -14.05
N ASP A 124 8.54 -6.85 -13.13
CA ASP A 124 8.14 -7.35 -11.81
C ASP A 124 7.48 -6.29 -10.93
N VAL A 125 7.79 -5.01 -11.13
CA VAL A 125 7.19 -3.88 -10.39
C VAL A 125 5.69 -3.76 -10.59
N PHE A 126 5.13 -4.37 -11.65
CA PHE A 126 3.72 -4.30 -11.97
C PHE A 126 2.88 -5.43 -11.36
N ILE A 127 3.50 -6.52 -10.90
CA ILE A 127 2.79 -7.71 -10.42
C ILE A 127 1.88 -7.37 -9.24
N VAL A 128 2.45 -6.76 -8.19
CA VAL A 128 1.68 -6.43 -6.98
C VAL A 128 0.63 -5.34 -7.23
N PRO A 129 0.93 -4.21 -7.91
CA PRO A 129 -0.08 -3.22 -8.27
C PRO A 129 -1.24 -3.80 -9.07
N PHE A 130 -0.98 -4.70 -10.03
CA PHE A 130 -2.04 -5.36 -10.78
C PHE A 130 -2.90 -6.28 -9.91
N CYS A 131 -2.30 -7.01 -8.97
CA CYS A 131 -3.07 -7.80 -7.99
C CYS A 131 -3.98 -6.90 -7.13
N ILE A 132 -3.48 -5.74 -6.69
CA ILE A 132 -4.29 -4.77 -5.92
C ILE A 132 -5.43 -4.22 -6.78
N LEU A 133 -5.19 -3.88 -8.05
CA LEU A 133 -6.22 -3.41 -8.97
C LEU A 133 -7.28 -4.49 -9.23
N PHE A 134 -6.86 -5.72 -9.47
CA PHE A 134 -7.78 -6.84 -9.65
C PHE A 134 -8.67 -7.03 -8.42
N PHE A 135 -8.07 -6.98 -7.22
CA PHE A 135 -8.83 -6.99 -5.97
C PHE A 135 -9.77 -5.79 -5.84
N ALA A 136 -9.36 -4.59 -6.26
CA ALA A 136 -10.20 -3.40 -6.25
C ALA A 136 -11.44 -3.55 -7.14
N PHE A 137 -11.30 -4.17 -8.32
CA PHE A 137 -12.43 -4.46 -9.20
C PHE A 137 -13.39 -5.48 -8.58
N MET A 138 -12.85 -6.58 -8.03
CA MET A 138 -13.69 -7.56 -7.32
C MET A 138 -14.41 -6.93 -6.13
N TYR A 139 -13.71 -6.08 -5.36
CA TYR A 139 -14.28 -5.36 -4.23
C TYR A 139 -15.40 -4.41 -4.67
N LYS A 140 -15.21 -3.70 -5.78
CA LYS A 140 -16.22 -2.81 -6.35
C LYS A 140 -17.48 -3.57 -6.71
N VAL A 141 -17.35 -4.67 -7.47
CA VAL A 141 -18.50 -5.52 -7.85
C VAL A 141 -19.24 -6.04 -6.61
N ALA A 142 -18.51 -6.47 -5.58
CA ALA A 142 -19.12 -6.92 -4.33
C ALA A 142 -19.82 -5.79 -3.57
N ALA A 143 -19.28 -4.58 -3.59
CA ALA A 143 -19.87 -3.41 -2.96
C ALA A 143 -21.14 -2.96 -3.69
N ASP A 144 -21.10 -2.88 -5.02
CA ASP A 144 -22.25 -2.54 -5.87
C ASP A 144 -23.41 -3.55 -5.63
N ALA A 145 -23.11 -4.85 -5.62
CA ALA A 145 -24.12 -5.90 -5.37
C ALA A 145 -24.76 -5.83 -3.97
N VAL A 146 -24.02 -5.35 -2.96
CA VAL A 146 -24.56 -5.16 -1.60
C VAL A 146 -25.44 -3.90 -1.53
N GLU A 147 -25.06 -2.84 -2.24
CA GLU A 147 -25.84 -1.60 -2.32
C GLU A 147 -27.18 -1.84 -3.03
N GLU A 148 -27.17 -2.53 -4.17
CA GLU A 148 -28.39 -2.90 -4.91
C GLU A 148 -29.35 -3.75 -4.07
N ASN A 149 -28.84 -4.76 -3.35
CA ASN A 149 -29.67 -5.59 -2.47
C ASN A 149 -30.31 -4.80 -1.32
N ASN A 150 -29.61 -3.79 -0.77
CA ASN A 150 -30.16 -2.96 0.30
C ASN A 150 -31.23 -1.98 -0.20
N LEU A 151 -31.25 -1.62 -1.49
CA LEU A 151 -32.26 -0.74 -2.10
C LEU A 151 -33.54 -1.48 -2.50
N THR A 152 -33.47 -2.81 -2.62
CA THR A 152 -34.58 -3.64 -3.12
C THR A 152 -35.45 -4.21 -1.98
N ILE A 153 -35.03 -4.03 -0.72
CA ILE A 153 -35.74 -4.46 0.50
C ILE A 153 -36.41 -3.25 1.15
#